data_AF-A0A849DCJ3-F1
#
_entry.id   AF-A0A849DCJ3-F1
#
_cell.length_a   1.000
_cell.length_b   1.000
_cell.length_c   1.000
_cell.angle_alpha   90.00
_cell.angle_beta   90.00
_cell.angle_gamma   90.00
#
_symmetry.space_group_name_H-M   'P 1'
#
loop_
_entity.id
_entity.type
_entity.pdbx_description
1 polymer ?
#
loop_
_entity_poly.entity_id
_entity_poly.type
_entity_poly.pdbx_seq_one_letter_code
_entity_poly.pdbx_strand_id
1 'polypeptide(L)'
;MSKSIQYPDIFDELKTRVREAGLLERVPVRGSVEMIAILVCMVAALSSAALWNPILLGLFLTLLFTRSVFVSHDILHTQYFKNKALSKKLSYPFSALILSNSSSWWDHKHNVNHHTYCNIVEKDADIRALDGAFTPNKGNKPFIKKHKHLIFWGAMFFMFPAFIAQSYKFVITRKLWGEFALMLLHWPLIWGTLVYQIGALDTFIVALTLNFVLSPWLAFGFITNHLGCETFNEKEAKNLSWMELQMRGSRSLKGGFLVHWFYGGLNTQIEHHLFPKAPRFNLLKVQKMTKEFAKKYNIPYFETTPMMAYIQINNALKEY
;
A
#
# COMPACT_ATOMS: atom_id res chain seq x y z
N MET A 1 -7.84 3.20 38.66
CA MET A 1 -7.70 4.25 37.63
C MET A 1 -6.48 3.93 36.79
N SER A 2 -6.67 3.42 35.57
CA SER A 2 -5.58 3.27 34.60
C SER A 2 -4.99 4.67 34.35
N LYS A 3 -3.69 4.88 34.61
CA LYS A 3 -3.02 6.14 34.21
C LYS A 3 -3.22 6.27 32.70
N SER A 4 -3.89 7.32 32.24
CA SER A 4 -4.01 7.60 30.81
C SER A 4 -2.59 7.64 30.25
N ILE A 5 -2.31 6.77 29.28
CA ILE A 5 -1.02 6.73 28.63
C ILE A 5 -0.82 8.08 27.96
N GLN A 6 0.18 8.84 28.41
CA GLN A 6 0.47 10.16 27.87
C GLN A 6 1.42 10.00 26.69
N TYR A 7 1.04 10.53 25.52
CA TYR A 7 1.93 10.65 24.38
C TYR A 7 2.60 12.03 24.42
N PRO A 8 3.88 12.13 24.81
CA PRO A 8 4.59 13.40 24.76
C PRO A 8 4.73 13.86 23.29
N ASP A 9 4.58 15.16 23.05
CA ASP A 9 4.79 15.76 21.73
C ASP A 9 6.30 15.94 21.46
N ILE A 10 6.99 14.82 21.24
CA ILE A 10 8.45 14.72 21.07
C ILE A 10 8.83 14.11 19.72
N PHE A 11 7.92 14.15 18.76
CA PHE A 11 8.16 13.60 17.43
C PHE A 11 9.38 14.24 16.74
N ASP A 12 9.57 15.55 16.92
CA ASP A 12 10.69 16.27 16.32
C ASP A 12 12.05 15.78 16.83
N GLU A 13 12.13 15.27 18.07
CA GLU A 13 13.34 14.63 18.59
C GLU A 13 13.64 13.34 17.82
N LEU A 14 12.65 12.45 17.68
CA LEU A 14 12.81 11.20 16.92
C LEU A 14 13.16 11.48 15.45
N LYS A 15 12.47 12.44 14.83
CA LYS A 15 12.69 12.85 13.45
C LYS A 15 14.09 13.40 13.22
N THR A 16 14.62 14.15 14.18
CA THR A 16 16.00 14.66 14.13
C THR A 16 17.00 13.51 14.18
N ARG A 17 16.85 12.59 15.14
CA ARG A 17 17.71 11.38 15.25
C ARG A 17 17.71 10.54 13.98
N VAL A 18 16.52 10.28 13.41
CA VAL A 18 16.38 9.48 12.17
C VAL A 18 17.02 10.21 10.97
N ARG A 19 16.93 11.54 10.92
CA ARG A 19 17.58 12.35 9.88
C ARG A 19 19.10 12.32 10.01
N GLU A 20 19.63 12.51 11.21
CA GLU A 20 21.08 12.50 11.50
C GLU A 20 21.72 11.13 11.19
N ALA A 21 20.96 10.05 11.36
CA ALA A 21 21.38 8.71 10.96
C ALA A 21 21.39 8.48 9.42
N GLY A 22 21.08 9.50 8.62
CA GLY A 22 21.02 9.42 7.15
C GLY A 22 19.86 8.59 6.61
N LEU A 23 18.90 8.17 7.46
CA LEU A 23 17.88 7.20 7.05
C LEU A 23 16.77 7.81 6.17
N LEU A 24 16.70 9.13 6.09
CA LEU A 24 15.76 9.88 5.22
C LEU A 24 16.37 10.28 3.87
N GLU A 25 17.65 9.97 3.64
CA GLU A 25 18.33 10.30 2.40
C GLU A 25 17.69 9.60 1.20
N ARG A 26 17.78 10.25 0.03
CA ARG A 26 17.26 9.69 -1.21
C ARG A 26 18.20 8.64 -1.75
N VAL A 27 17.63 7.61 -2.37
CA VAL A 27 18.39 6.44 -2.86
C VAL A 27 18.31 6.31 -4.39
N PRO A 28 18.71 7.32 -5.19
CA PRO A 28 18.46 7.34 -6.62
C PRO A 28 19.14 6.18 -7.36
N VAL A 29 20.37 5.79 -6.96
CA VAL A 29 21.10 4.69 -7.59
C VAL A 29 20.37 3.36 -7.38
N ARG A 30 20.08 3.02 -6.12
CA ARG A 30 19.38 1.78 -5.77
C ARG A 30 17.97 1.73 -6.37
N GLY A 31 17.26 2.86 -6.33
CA GLY A 31 15.95 3.01 -6.95
C GLY A 31 15.98 2.78 -8.45
N SER A 32 16.94 3.39 -9.16
CA SER A 32 17.12 3.20 -10.61
C SER A 32 17.46 1.75 -10.96
N VAL A 33 18.28 1.06 -10.17
CA VAL A 33 18.59 -0.36 -10.38
C VAL A 33 17.32 -1.21 -10.28
N GLU A 34 16.48 -0.99 -9.26
CA GLU A 34 15.22 -1.73 -9.11
C GLU A 34 14.24 -1.42 -10.26
N MET A 35 14.12 -0.16 -10.65
CA MET A 35 13.30 0.28 -11.78
C MET A 35 13.74 -0.41 -13.09
N ILE A 36 15.03 -0.40 -13.40
CA ILE A 36 15.58 -1.03 -14.60
C ILE A 36 15.37 -2.54 -14.56
N ALA A 37 15.63 -3.19 -13.42
CA ALA A 37 15.44 -4.63 -13.28
C ALA A 37 14.00 -5.06 -13.56
N ILE A 38 13.01 -4.34 -13.04
CA ILE A 38 11.59 -4.62 -13.30
C ILE A 38 11.28 -4.47 -14.79
N LEU A 39 11.74 -3.39 -15.44
CA LEU A 39 11.49 -3.17 -16.86
C LEU A 39 12.14 -4.24 -17.74
N VAL A 40 13.38 -4.61 -17.45
CA VAL A 40 14.09 -5.69 -18.16
C VAL A 40 13.37 -7.02 -17.98
N CYS A 41 12.97 -7.37 -16.75
CA CYS A 41 12.23 -8.60 -16.50
C CYS A 41 10.84 -8.60 -17.15
N MET A 42 10.16 -7.44 -17.22
CA MET A 42 8.87 -7.32 -17.91
C MET A 42 9.03 -7.55 -19.41
N VAL A 43 10.01 -6.90 -20.05
CA VAL A 43 10.29 -7.11 -21.47
C VAL A 43 10.68 -8.56 -21.74
N ALA A 44 11.53 -9.16 -20.90
CA ALA A 44 11.89 -10.57 -21.01
C ALA A 44 10.67 -11.50 -20.87
N ALA A 45 9.80 -11.27 -19.88
CA ALA A 45 8.58 -12.06 -19.68
C ALA A 45 7.65 -12.01 -20.90
N LEU A 46 7.41 -10.81 -21.44
CA LEU A 46 6.51 -10.63 -22.58
C LEU A 46 7.10 -11.17 -23.89
N SER A 47 8.40 -10.95 -24.13
CA SER A 47 9.07 -11.44 -25.34
C SER A 47 9.28 -12.95 -25.35
N SER A 48 9.37 -13.58 -24.17
CA SER A 48 9.51 -15.03 -24.04
C SER A 48 8.20 -15.76 -23.73
N ALA A 49 7.05 -15.06 -23.71
CA ALA A 49 5.78 -15.60 -23.21
C ALA A 49 5.39 -16.97 -23.79
N ALA A 50 5.63 -17.19 -25.09
CA ALA A 50 5.37 -18.46 -25.78
C ALA A 50 6.15 -19.67 -25.24
N LEU A 51 7.21 -19.45 -24.45
CA LEU A 51 8.02 -20.51 -23.84
C LEU A 51 7.50 -20.93 -22.46
N TRP A 52 6.50 -20.23 -21.91
CA TRP A 52 6.04 -20.45 -20.55
C TRP A 52 4.78 -21.30 -20.50
N ASN A 53 4.62 -22.05 -19.41
CA ASN A 53 3.31 -22.48 -18.97
C ASN A 53 2.49 -21.22 -18.53
N PRO A 54 1.22 -21.06 -18.93
CA PRO A 54 0.41 -19.88 -18.63
C PRO A 54 0.27 -19.58 -17.13
N ILE A 55 0.19 -20.59 -16.27
CA ILE A 55 0.10 -20.41 -14.82
C ILE A 55 1.43 -19.88 -14.26
N LEU A 56 2.55 -20.46 -14.69
CA LEU A 56 3.87 -20.01 -14.27
C LEU A 56 4.17 -18.58 -14.73
N LEU A 57 3.77 -18.22 -15.96
CA LEU A 57 3.86 -16.85 -16.45
C LEU A 57 2.98 -15.92 -15.61
N GLY A 58 1.74 -16.31 -15.30
CA GLY A 58 0.85 -15.56 -14.40
C GLY A 58 1.47 -15.28 -13.04
N LEU A 59 2.06 -16.29 -12.39
CA LEU A 59 2.76 -16.15 -11.11
C LEU A 59 3.99 -15.25 -11.21
N PHE A 60 4.76 -15.36 -12.29
CA PHE A 60 5.92 -14.49 -12.50
C PHE A 60 5.50 -13.03 -12.74
N LEU A 61 4.45 -12.80 -13.54
CA LEU A 61 3.89 -11.47 -13.73
C LEU A 61 3.30 -10.91 -12.43
N THR A 62 2.70 -11.73 -11.56
CA THR A 62 2.30 -11.29 -10.21
C THR A 62 3.48 -10.72 -9.44
N LEU A 63 4.65 -11.38 -9.45
CA LEU A 63 5.85 -10.85 -8.81
C LEU A 63 6.23 -9.49 -9.40
N LEU A 64 6.28 -9.36 -10.73
CA LEU A 64 6.63 -8.10 -11.40
C LEU A 64 5.62 -6.98 -11.14
N PHE A 65 4.32 -7.29 -11.09
CA PHE A 65 3.27 -6.32 -10.79
C PHE A 65 3.37 -5.87 -9.33
N THR A 66 3.54 -6.79 -8.38
CA THR A 66 3.75 -6.45 -6.96
C THR A 66 5.00 -5.57 -6.78
N ARG A 67 6.12 -5.90 -7.43
CA ARG A 67 7.33 -5.04 -7.39
C ARG A 67 7.08 -3.67 -8.01
N SER A 68 6.30 -3.61 -9.10
CA SER A 68 5.91 -2.34 -9.73
C SER A 68 5.06 -1.48 -8.80
N VAL A 69 4.17 -2.08 -8.01
CA VAL A 69 3.40 -1.36 -6.97
C VAL A 69 4.36 -0.71 -5.98
N PHE A 70 5.30 -1.47 -5.43
CA PHE A 70 6.25 -0.97 -4.45
C PHE A 70 7.19 0.12 -5.00
N VAL A 71 7.70 -0.04 -6.22
CA VAL A 71 8.54 0.99 -6.85
C VAL A 71 7.74 2.25 -7.14
N SER A 72 6.51 2.13 -7.68
CA SER A 72 5.66 3.29 -7.92
C SER A 72 5.32 4.03 -6.62
N HIS A 73 5.03 3.30 -5.55
CA HIS A 73 4.81 3.80 -4.20
C HIS A 73 6.02 4.63 -3.71
N ASP A 74 7.23 4.07 -3.78
CA ASP A 74 8.44 4.73 -3.27
C ASP A 74 8.80 5.99 -4.06
N ILE A 75 8.63 5.92 -5.39
CA ILE A 75 8.82 7.07 -6.26
C ILE A 75 7.81 8.18 -5.89
N LEU A 76 6.53 7.83 -5.71
CA LEU A 76 5.48 8.82 -5.40
C LEU A 76 5.59 9.37 -3.98
N HIS A 77 6.24 8.65 -3.06
CA HIS A 77 6.71 9.17 -1.77
C HIS A 77 7.99 10.00 -1.84
N THR A 78 8.55 10.19 -3.04
CA THR A 78 9.83 10.87 -3.29
C THR A 78 11.01 10.21 -2.58
N GLN A 79 10.99 8.90 -2.36
CA GLN A 79 12.06 8.20 -1.64
C GLN A 79 13.31 8.01 -2.50
N TYR A 80 13.17 7.91 -3.82
CA TYR A 80 14.29 7.69 -4.74
C TYR A 80 14.92 9.00 -5.22
N PHE A 81 14.10 10.01 -5.50
CA PHE A 81 14.53 11.27 -6.08
C PHE A 81 14.00 12.47 -5.31
N LYS A 82 14.77 13.56 -5.25
CA LYS A 82 14.35 14.79 -4.55
C LYS A 82 13.25 15.57 -5.29
N ASN A 83 13.25 15.53 -6.63
CA ASN A 83 12.33 16.32 -7.44
C ASN A 83 10.96 15.61 -7.59
N LYS A 84 9.89 16.24 -7.08
CA LYS A 84 8.53 15.67 -7.11
C LYS A 84 7.98 15.53 -8.54
N ALA A 85 8.23 16.49 -9.43
CA ALA A 85 7.76 16.44 -10.82
C ALA A 85 8.44 15.31 -11.60
N LEU A 86 9.76 15.15 -11.43
CA LEU A 86 10.50 14.02 -11.99
C LEU A 86 9.99 12.70 -11.43
N SER A 87 9.82 12.60 -10.10
CA SER A 87 9.29 11.40 -9.46
C SER A 87 7.93 11.01 -10.03
N LYS A 88 7.00 11.97 -10.16
CA LYS A 88 5.70 11.71 -10.79
C LYS A 88 5.85 11.14 -12.21
N LYS A 89 6.71 11.72 -13.06
CA LYS A 89 6.95 11.20 -14.41
C LYS A 89 7.57 9.79 -14.41
N LEU A 90 8.56 9.55 -13.54
CA LEU A 90 9.23 8.26 -13.40
C LEU A 90 8.33 7.17 -12.80
N SER A 91 7.23 7.54 -12.16
CA SER A 91 6.25 6.55 -11.68
C SER A 91 5.43 5.92 -12.82
N TYR A 92 5.19 6.64 -13.93
CA TYR A 92 4.26 6.21 -14.97
C TYR A 92 4.55 4.86 -15.63
N PRO A 93 5.81 4.47 -15.90
CA PRO A 93 6.08 3.12 -16.40
C PRO A 93 5.58 2.02 -15.46
N PHE A 94 5.66 2.25 -14.14
CA PHE A 94 5.30 1.26 -13.13
C PHE A 94 3.82 1.35 -12.75
N SER A 95 3.27 2.55 -12.58
CA SER A 95 1.86 2.75 -12.22
C SER A 95 0.94 2.65 -13.44
N ALA A 96 1.15 3.46 -14.47
CA ALA A 96 0.23 3.56 -15.60
C ALA A 96 0.43 2.42 -16.60
N LEU A 97 1.65 2.18 -17.08
CA LEU A 97 1.91 1.20 -18.15
C LEU A 97 1.84 -0.25 -17.65
N ILE A 98 2.45 -0.56 -16.50
CA ILE A 98 2.44 -1.92 -15.96
C ILE A 98 1.15 -2.23 -15.19
N LEU A 99 0.63 -1.29 -14.38
CA LEU A 99 -0.49 -1.58 -13.47
C LEU A 99 -1.84 -1.00 -13.92
N SER A 100 -1.89 -0.19 -14.98
CA SER A 100 -3.08 0.59 -15.37
C SER A 100 -3.66 1.42 -14.21
N ASN A 101 -2.79 1.92 -13.32
CA ASN A 101 -3.16 2.76 -12.18
C ASN A 101 -2.69 4.20 -12.38
N SER A 102 -3.47 5.13 -11.84
CA SER A 102 -3.13 6.55 -11.85
C SER A 102 -2.23 6.90 -10.67
N SER A 103 -1.02 7.38 -10.96
CA SER A 103 -0.14 8.04 -10.00
C SER A 103 -0.80 9.23 -9.30
N SER A 104 -1.61 10.01 -10.02
CA SER A 104 -2.34 11.14 -9.43
C SER A 104 -3.45 10.70 -8.49
N TRP A 105 -4.21 9.66 -8.85
CA TRP A 105 -5.19 9.04 -7.97
C TRP A 105 -4.51 8.50 -6.71
N TRP A 106 -3.40 7.77 -6.89
CA TRP A 106 -2.65 7.21 -5.78
C TRP A 106 -2.08 8.30 -4.86
N ASP A 107 -1.46 9.37 -5.39
CA ASP A 107 -0.94 10.49 -4.56
C ASP A 107 -2.08 11.17 -3.78
N HIS A 108 -3.25 11.35 -4.40
CA HIS A 108 -4.41 11.92 -3.70
C HIS A 108 -4.97 10.98 -2.63
N LYS A 109 -5.20 9.71 -2.97
CA LYS A 109 -5.79 8.71 -2.08
C LYS A 109 -4.86 8.39 -0.90
N HIS A 110 -3.59 8.17 -1.20
CA HIS A 110 -2.61 7.68 -0.23
C HIS A 110 -1.89 8.80 0.52
N ASN A 111 -1.30 9.77 -0.18
CA ASN A 111 -0.51 10.83 0.48
C ASN A 111 -1.37 11.93 1.08
N VAL A 112 -2.37 12.41 0.34
CA VAL A 112 -3.20 13.53 0.80
C VAL A 112 -4.23 13.07 1.82
N ASN A 113 -4.88 11.92 1.61
CA ASN A 113 -5.92 11.44 2.52
C ASN A 113 -5.37 10.48 3.57
N HIS A 114 -4.97 9.26 3.18
CA HIS A 114 -4.65 8.20 4.15
C HIS A 114 -3.48 8.54 5.07
N HIS A 115 -2.35 9.07 4.56
CA HIS A 115 -1.24 9.48 5.43
C HIS A 115 -1.61 10.61 6.38
N THR A 116 -2.35 11.61 5.90
CA THR A 116 -2.74 12.77 6.72
C THR A 116 -3.77 12.42 7.78
N TYR A 117 -4.72 11.54 7.45
CA TYR A 117 -5.93 11.30 8.23
C TYR A 117 -6.16 9.83 8.55
N CYS A 118 -5.08 9.03 8.66
CA CYS A 118 -5.14 7.59 8.90
C CYS A 118 -6.10 7.27 10.04
N ASN A 119 -7.04 6.34 9.79
CA ASN A 119 -8.04 5.89 10.75
C ASN A 119 -9.01 6.98 11.30
N ILE A 120 -9.07 8.16 10.68
CA ILE A 120 -10.11 9.15 10.99
C ILE A 120 -11.36 8.82 10.18
N VAL A 121 -12.44 8.45 10.88
CA VAL A 121 -13.68 7.86 10.32
C VAL A 121 -14.28 8.68 9.18
N GLU A 122 -14.23 10.01 9.26
CA GLU A 122 -14.85 10.89 8.27
C GLU A 122 -13.96 11.13 7.03
N LYS A 123 -12.65 10.91 7.15
CA LYS A 123 -11.65 11.30 6.14
C LYS A 123 -11.02 10.11 5.45
N ASP A 124 -10.62 9.08 6.20
CA ASP A 124 -9.94 7.92 5.64
C ASP A 124 -10.94 7.03 4.89
N ALA A 125 -10.68 6.79 3.61
CA ALA A 125 -11.51 5.94 2.78
C ALA A 125 -11.24 4.45 3.03
N ASP A 126 -10.07 4.10 3.58
CA ASP A 126 -9.63 2.71 3.70
C ASP A 126 -10.41 1.98 4.80
N ILE A 127 -10.65 2.62 5.95
CA ILE A 127 -11.53 2.07 7.01
C ILE A 127 -13.02 2.17 6.66
N ARG A 128 -13.38 3.01 5.68
CA ARG A 128 -14.75 3.18 5.18
C ARG A 128 -15.10 2.23 4.03
N ALA A 129 -14.18 1.39 3.60
CA ALA A 129 -14.47 0.38 2.60
C ALA A 129 -15.66 -0.50 3.02
N LEU A 130 -16.43 -0.97 2.03
CA LEU A 130 -17.59 -1.85 2.22
C LEU A 130 -18.64 -1.30 3.20
N ASP A 131 -19.08 -0.06 2.97
CA ASP A 131 -20.10 0.64 3.76
C ASP A 131 -19.66 0.98 5.20
N GLY A 132 -18.36 1.01 5.49
CA GLY A 132 -17.84 1.31 6.83
C GLY A 132 -17.59 0.09 7.70
N ALA A 133 -17.12 -1.01 7.11
CA ALA A 133 -16.88 -2.29 7.80
C ALA A 133 -15.93 -2.19 9.01
N PHE A 134 -15.13 -1.12 9.12
CA PHE A 134 -14.23 -0.86 10.25
C PHE A 134 -14.52 0.47 10.94
N THR A 135 -15.77 0.94 10.89
CA THR A 135 -16.16 2.19 11.56
C THR A 135 -17.30 1.90 12.53
N PRO A 136 -17.21 2.34 13.80
CA PRO A 136 -18.32 2.23 14.73
C PRO A 136 -19.58 2.90 14.16
N ASN A 137 -20.71 2.21 14.17
CA ASN A 137 -22.04 2.72 13.78
C ASN A 137 -22.24 3.07 12.29
N LYS A 138 -21.44 2.52 11.36
CA LYS A 138 -21.73 2.57 9.90
C LYS A 138 -21.68 1.15 9.30
N GLY A 139 -22.37 0.94 8.18
CA GLY A 139 -22.59 -0.39 7.59
C GLY A 139 -24.03 -0.89 7.77
N ASN A 140 -25.01 0.01 7.60
CA ASN A 140 -26.38 -0.19 8.05
C ASN A 140 -27.28 -0.97 7.07
N LYS A 141 -26.77 -1.36 5.89
CA LYS A 141 -27.55 -2.20 4.98
C LYS A 141 -27.67 -3.62 5.55
N PRO A 142 -28.90 -4.16 5.76
CA PRO A 142 -29.09 -5.46 6.41
C PRO A 142 -28.32 -6.61 5.75
N PHE A 143 -28.24 -6.61 4.42
CA PHE A 143 -27.50 -7.62 3.66
C PHE A 143 -25.99 -7.57 3.92
N ILE A 144 -25.39 -6.37 3.87
CA ILE A 144 -23.95 -6.18 4.12
C ILE A 144 -23.64 -6.58 5.57
N LYS A 145 -24.45 -6.14 6.54
CA LYS A 145 -24.27 -6.50 7.95
C LYS A 145 -24.33 -8.02 8.17
N LYS A 146 -25.27 -8.73 7.52
CA LYS A 146 -25.42 -10.20 7.63
C LYS A 146 -24.24 -10.96 7.01
N HIS A 147 -23.70 -10.48 5.90
CA HIS A 147 -22.65 -11.17 5.13
C HIS A 147 -21.29 -10.48 5.17
N LYS A 148 -21.06 -9.57 6.13
CA LYS A 148 -19.90 -8.67 6.18
C LYS A 148 -18.56 -9.39 6.05
N HIS A 149 -18.41 -10.54 6.72
CA HIS A 149 -17.17 -11.33 6.67
C HIS A 149 -16.90 -11.91 5.29
N LEU A 150 -17.92 -12.50 4.66
CA LEU A 150 -17.80 -13.09 3.34
C LEU A 150 -17.53 -12.01 2.28
N ILE A 151 -18.23 -10.88 2.39
CA ILE A 151 -18.06 -9.75 1.48
C ILE A 151 -16.67 -9.13 1.65
N PHE A 152 -16.21 -8.92 2.89
CA PHE A 152 -14.89 -8.36 3.16
C PHE A 152 -13.77 -9.25 2.61
N TRP A 153 -13.73 -10.52 3.02
CA TRP A 153 -12.67 -11.43 2.57
C TRP A 153 -12.78 -11.76 1.09
N GLY A 154 -13.99 -11.86 0.54
CA GLY A 154 -14.22 -12.03 -0.89
C GLY A 154 -13.75 -10.83 -1.72
N ALA A 155 -13.97 -9.60 -1.25
CA ALA A 155 -13.55 -8.38 -1.92
C ALA A 155 -12.02 -8.27 -2.07
N MET A 156 -11.25 -8.97 -1.23
CA MET A 156 -9.78 -8.97 -1.33
C MET A 156 -9.27 -9.57 -2.64
N PHE A 157 -10.03 -10.46 -3.29
CA PHE A 157 -9.71 -11.00 -4.62
C PHE A 157 -9.94 -10.01 -5.77
N PHE A 158 -10.51 -8.84 -5.48
CA PHE A 158 -10.85 -7.80 -6.46
C PHE A 158 -10.13 -6.48 -6.19
N MET A 159 -9.13 -6.45 -5.31
CA MET A 159 -8.44 -5.21 -4.96
C MET A 159 -7.70 -4.58 -6.15
N PHE A 160 -7.00 -5.38 -6.96
CA PHE A 160 -6.30 -4.88 -8.15
C PHE A 160 -7.25 -4.24 -9.18
N PRO A 161 -8.32 -4.92 -9.66
CA PRO A 161 -9.27 -4.30 -10.59
C PRO A 161 -10.03 -3.12 -9.95
N ALA A 162 -10.29 -3.13 -8.64
CA ALA A 162 -10.88 -2.00 -7.95
C ALA A 162 -9.99 -0.75 -7.98
N PHE A 163 -8.66 -0.90 -7.90
CA PHE A 163 -7.72 0.22 -8.02
C PHE A 163 -7.66 0.76 -9.45
N ILE A 164 -7.73 -0.11 -10.45
CA ILE A 164 -7.83 0.30 -11.87
C ILE A 164 -9.12 1.11 -12.09
N ALA A 165 -10.26 0.60 -11.63
CA ALA A 165 -11.55 1.27 -11.79
C ALA A 165 -11.58 2.65 -11.10
N GLN A 166 -11.04 2.74 -9.88
CA GLN A 166 -10.93 4.01 -9.15
C GLN A 166 -9.97 4.98 -9.83
N SER A 167 -8.85 4.48 -10.36
CA SER A 167 -7.89 5.28 -11.14
C SER A 167 -8.55 5.87 -12.38
N TYR A 168 -9.28 5.07 -13.16
CA TYR A 168 -10.00 5.53 -14.35
C TYR A 168 -11.04 6.59 -14.01
N LYS A 169 -11.88 6.31 -13.00
CA LYS A 169 -12.85 7.29 -12.50
C LYS A 169 -12.17 8.61 -12.14
N PHE A 170 -11.06 8.55 -11.40
CA PHE A 170 -10.33 9.73 -10.97
C PHE A 170 -9.79 10.55 -12.15
N VAL A 171 -9.06 9.92 -13.08
CA VAL A 171 -8.45 10.66 -14.21
C VAL A 171 -9.50 11.23 -15.16
N ILE A 172 -10.63 10.55 -15.37
CA ILE A 172 -11.75 11.04 -16.19
C ILE A 172 -12.41 12.24 -15.50
N THR A 173 -12.79 12.12 -14.23
CA THR A 173 -13.42 13.22 -13.48
C THR A 173 -12.52 14.45 -13.38
N ARG A 174 -11.21 14.24 -13.23
CA ARG A 174 -10.21 15.31 -13.14
C ARG A 174 -9.66 15.78 -14.49
N LYS A 175 -10.12 15.21 -15.61
CA LYS A 175 -9.69 15.51 -16.98
C LYS A 175 -8.16 15.38 -17.20
N LEU A 176 -7.54 14.38 -16.57
CA LEU A 176 -6.10 14.10 -16.66
C LEU A 176 -5.78 13.25 -17.89
N TRP A 177 -6.00 13.80 -19.09
CA TRP A 177 -5.98 13.04 -20.35
C TRP A 177 -4.65 12.38 -20.70
N GLY A 178 -3.52 13.01 -20.37
CA GLY A 178 -2.21 12.40 -20.60
C GLY A 178 -2.00 11.13 -19.77
N GLU A 179 -2.42 11.13 -18.51
CA GLU A 179 -2.33 9.97 -17.63
C GLU A 179 -3.35 8.91 -18.00
N PHE A 180 -4.57 9.31 -18.39
CA PHE A 180 -5.58 8.43 -18.96
C PHE A 180 -5.06 7.69 -20.21
N ALA A 181 -4.41 8.39 -21.12
CA ALA A 181 -3.81 7.78 -22.32
C ALA A 181 -2.72 6.77 -21.95
N LEU A 182 -1.83 7.10 -21.01
CA LEU A 182 -0.81 6.17 -20.51
C LEU A 182 -1.43 4.92 -19.88
N MET A 183 -2.49 5.08 -19.08
CA MET A 183 -3.21 3.92 -18.51
C MET A 183 -3.86 3.07 -19.61
N LEU A 184 -4.43 3.67 -20.65
CA LEU A 184 -5.00 2.91 -21.77
C LEU A 184 -3.94 2.11 -22.54
N LEU A 185 -2.70 2.59 -22.63
CA LEU A 185 -1.59 1.87 -23.27
C LEU A 185 -1.23 0.56 -22.57
N HIS A 186 -1.55 0.40 -21.28
CA HIS A 186 -1.39 -0.87 -20.56
C HIS A 186 -2.00 -2.06 -21.31
N TRP A 187 -3.23 -1.88 -21.81
CA TRP A 187 -4.01 -2.98 -22.40
C TRP A 187 -3.37 -3.56 -23.66
N PRO A 188 -3.06 -2.77 -24.71
CA PRO A 188 -2.36 -3.32 -25.88
C PRO A 188 -0.92 -3.74 -25.56
N LEU A 189 -0.19 -3.00 -24.71
CA LEU A 189 1.22 -3.30 -24.44
C LEU A 189 1.43 -4.60 -23.67
N ILE A 190 0.62 -4.85 -22.64
CA ILE A 190 0.74 -6.06 -21.82
C ILE A 190 -0.15 -7.15 -22.39
N TRP A 191 -1.46 -6.94 -22.37
CA TRP A 191 -2.44 -7.98 -22.69
C TRP A 191 -2.56 -8.23 -24.19
N GLY A 192 -2.47 -7.20 -25.02
CA GLY A 192 -2.43 -7.34 -26.48
C GLY A 192 -1.21 -8.16 -26.93
N THR A 193 -0.04 -7.88 -26.36
CA THR A 193 1.18 -8.68 -26.59
C THR A 193 1.00 -10.12 -26.17
N LEU A 194 0.41 -10.40 -25.00
CA LEU A 194 0.16 -11.78 -24.57
C LEU A 194 -0.83 -12.49 -25.50
N VAL A 195 -1.95 -11.85 -25.87
CA VAL A 195 -2.91 -12.45 -26.82
C VAL A 195 -2.23 -12.78 -28.14
N TYR A 196 -1.34 -11.91 -28.62
CA TYR A 196 -0.58 -12.16 -29.84
C TYR A 196 0.41 -13.33 -29.71
N GLN A 197 1.11 -13.45 -28.58
CA GLN A 197 2.15 -14.45 -28.36
C GLN A 197 1.62 -15.85 -28.01
N ILE A 198 0.60 -15.93 -27.15
CA ILE A 198 0.14 -17.20 -26.56
C ILE A 198 -1.35 -17.47 -26.81
N GLY A 199 -2.05 -16.59 -27.54
CA GLY A 199 -3.48 -16.73 -27.80
C GLY A 199 -4.36 -16.29 -26.63
N ALA A 200 -5.66 -16.17 -26.91
CA ALA A 200 -6.62 -15.58 -25.97
C ALA A 200 -6.88 -16.45 -24.73
N LEU A 201 -6.94 -17.78 -24.88
CA LEU A 201 -7.23 -18.70 -23.78
C LEU A 201 -6.10 -18.71 -22.74
N ASP A 202 -4.85 -18.85 -23.18
CA ASP A 202 -3.71 -18.86 -22.27
C ASP A 202 -3.49 -17.49 -21.64
N THR A 203 -3.73 -16.41 -22.38
CA THR A 203 -3.73 -15.04 -21.81
C THR A 203 -4.79 -14.89 -20.72
N PHE A 204 -5.98 -15.47 -20.91
CA PHE A 204 -7.01 -15.47 -19.87
C PHE A 204 -6.59 -16.25 -18.63
N ILE A 205 -5.91 -17.40 -18.78
CA ILE A 205 -5.35 -18.17 -17.65
C ILE A 205 -4.27 -17.36 -16.91
N VAL A 206 -3.40 -16.66 -17.64
CA VAL A 206 -2.40 -15.73 -17.08
C VAL A 206 -3.09 -14.63 -16.27
N ALA A 207 -4.10 -13.99 -16.85
CA ALA A 207 -4.86 -12.92 -16.20
C ALA A 207 -5.58 -13.39 -14.94
N LEU A 208 -6.19 -14.57 -14.99
CA LEU A 208 -6.89 -15.19 -13.86
C LEU A 208 -5.90 -15.50 -12.73
N THR A 209 -4.80 -16.19 -13.06
CA THR A 209 -3.73 -16.51 -12.11
C THR A 209 -3.18 -15.23 -11.46
N LEU A 210 -2.88 -14.23 -12.28
CA LEU A 210 -2.37 -12.96 -11.81
C LEU A 210 -3.33 -12.30 -10.84
N ASN A 211 -4.61 -12.16 -11.17
CA ASN A 211 -5.58 -11.48 -10.33
C ASN A 211 -5.82 -12.23 -9.00
N PHE A 212 -5.97 -13.55 -9.04
CA PHE A 212 -6.25 -14.36 -7.85
C PHE A 212 -5.09 -14.41 -6.86
N VAL A 213 -3.86 -14.10 -7.29
CA VAL A 213 -2.69 -14.03 -6.40
C VAL A 213 -2.34 -12.57 -6.05
N LEU A 214 -2.35 -11.66 -7.02
CA LEU A 214 -2.00 -10.26 -6.82
C LEU A 214 -2.99 -9.54 -5.91
N SER A 215 -4.30 -9.70 -6.12
CA SER A 215 -5.31 -8.97 -5.35
C SER A 215 -5.24 -9.30 -3.84
N PRO A 216 -5.19 -10.58 -3.42
CA PRO A 216 -4.96 -10.92 -2.01
C PRO A 216 -3.59 -10.47 -1.49
N TRP A 217 -2.52 -10.56 -2.28
CA TRP A 217 -1.20 -10.07 -1.85
C TRP A 217 -1.26 -8.56 -1.56
N LEU A 218 -1.82 -7.75 -2.46
CA LEU A 218 -2.01 -6.32 -2.24
C LEU A 218 -2.88 -6.06 -1.00
N ALA A 219 -4.00 -6.77 -0.88
CA ALA A 219 -4.87 -6.69 0.29
C ALA A 219 -4.09 -6.89 1.58
N PHE A 220 -3.34 -7.98 1.66
CA PHE A 220 -2.51 -8.30 2.80
C PHE A 220 -1.51 -7.19 3.07
N GLY A 221 -0.83 -6.68 2.03
CA GLY A 221 0.14 -5.59 2.12
C GLY A 221 -0.41 -4.27 2.69
N PHE A 222 -1.71 -3.98 2.50
CA PHE A 222 -2.30 -2.70 2.91
C PHE A 222 -3.17 -2.79 4.17
N ILE A 223 -3.98 -3.86 4.32
CA ILE A 223 -5.01 -3.91 5.37
C ILE A 223 -4.44 -4.25 6.75
N THR A 224 -3.49 -5.19 6.82
CA THR A 224 -2.98 -5.74 8.10
C THR A 224 -2.27 -4.72 8.97
N ASN A 225 -1.98 -3.56 8.39
CA ASN A 225 -1.14 -2.53 8.94
C ASN A 225 -1.93 -1.43 9.66
N HIS A 226 -3.24 -1.31 9.45
CA HIS A 226 -4.05 -0.26 10.07
C HIS A 226 -5.53 -0.63 10.29
N LEU A 227 -6.08 -1.59 9.52
CA LEU A 227 -7.45 -2.04 9.77
C LEU A 227 -7.57 -2.77 11.12
N GLY A 228 -8.65 -2.48 11.83
CA GLY A 228 -8.88 -2.95 13.19
C GLY A 228 -7.92 -2.37 14.23
N CYS A 229 -7.13 -1.33 13.89
CA CYS A 229 -6.49 -0.47 14.90
C CYS A 229 -7.52 0.53 15.43
N GLU A 230 -7.10 1.37 16.37
CA GLU A 230 -7.97 2.41 16.91
C GLU A 230 -8.43 3.37 15.79
N THR A 231 -9.70 3.75 15.84
CA THR A 231 -10.33 4.71 14.92
C THR A 231 -10.75 5.94 15.68
N PHE A 232 -10.64 7.10 15.03
CA PHE A 232 -10.92 8.40 15.66
C PHE A 232 -11.98 9.15 14.87
N ASN A 233 -12.80 9.94 15.56
CA ASN A 233 -13.56 10.99 14.89
C ASN A 233 -12.71 12.27 14.73
N GLU A 234 -13.15 13.20 13.87
CA GLU A 234 -12.42 14.46 13.63
C GLU A 234 -12.17 15.30 14.89
N LYS A 235 -13.03 15.22 15.92
CA LYS A 235 -12.85 16.00 17.16
C LYS A 235 -11.77 15.40 18.04
N GLU A 236 -11.75 14.08 18.17
CA GLU A 236 -10.70 13.34 18.88
C GLU A 236 -9.34 13.57 18.23
N ALA A 237 -9.26 13.40 16.91
CA ALA A 237 -8.00 13.52 16.17
C ALA A 237 -7.34 14.90 16.29
N LYS A 238 -8.12 15.98 16.44
CA LYS A 238 -7.59 17.34 16.67
C LYS A 238 -6.85 17.51 17.99
N ASN A 239 -7.10 16.64 18.96
CA ASN A 239 -6.46 16.68 20.27
C ASN A 239 -5.26 15.72 20.35
N LEU A 240 -4.97 14.97 19.29
CA LEU A 240 -3.83 14.04 19.24
C LEU A 240 -2.65 14.70 18.52
N SER A 241 -1.44 14.48 19.05
CA SER A 241 -0.23 14.83 18.29
C SER A 241 -0.12 13.97 17.02
N TRP A 242 0.67 14.42 16.05
CA TRP A 242 0.94 13.64 14.84
C TRP A 242 1.46 12.23 15.17
N MET A 243 2.43 12.13 16.07
CA MET A 243 3.01 10.84 16.44
C MET A 243 1.99 9.96 17.15
N GLU A 244 1.19 10.52 18.07
CA GLU A 244 0.15 9.75 18.76
C GLU A 244 -0.87 9.17 17.78
N LEU A 245 -1.37 9.99 16.85
CA LEU A 245 -2.34 9.54 15.83
C LEU A 245 -1.77 8.38 15.00
N GLN A 246 -0.54 8.50 14.50
CA GLN A 246 0.06 7.46 13.66
C GLN A 246 0.40 6.19 14.45
N MET A 247 0.86 6.31 15.70
CA MET A 247 1.22 5.16 16.55
C MET A 247 0.01 4.36 17.02
N ARG A 248 -1.14 5.01 17.23
CA ARG A 248 -2.40 4.36 17.66
C ARG A 248 -3.24 3.85 16.48
N GLY A 249 -3.25 4.62 15.38
CA GLY A 249 -4.01 4.30 14.17
C GLY A 249 -3.36 3.24 13.26
N SER A 250 -2.15 2.79 13.55
CA SER A 250 -1.44 1.78 12.74
C SER A 250 -0.72 0.75 13.59
N ARG A 251 -0.26 -0.33 12.96
CA ARG A 251 0.53 -1.40 13.58
C ARG A 251 1.64 -1.84 12.63
N SER A 252 2.78 -2.22 13.21
CA SER A 252 3.85 -2.87 12.46
C SER A 252 3.82 -4.38 12.64
N LEU A 253 4.32 -5.13 11.65
CA LEU A 253 4.35 -6.59 11.62
C LEU A 253 5.78 -7.11 11.72
N LYS A 254 6.01 -7.99 12.70
CA LYS A 254 7.25 -8.74 12.86
C LYS A 254 7.27 -10.01 12.02
N GLY A 255 8.48 -10.45 11.67
CA GLY A 255 8.71 -11.67 10.91
C GLY A 255 10.00 -11.69 10.09
N GLY A 256 10.93 -10.78 10.38
CA GLY A 256 12.25 -10.74 9.76
C GLY A 256 12.22 -10.38 8.28
N PHE A 257 13.26 -10.84 7.56
CA PHE A 257 13.51 -10.47 6.18
C PHE A 257 12.39 -10.90 5.21
N LEU A 258 11.85 -12.11 5.38
CA LEU A 258 10.82 -12.65 4.46
C LEU A 258 9.52 -11.86 4.53
N VAL A 259 9.05 -11.51 5.74
CA VAL A 259 7.88 -10.65 5.91
C VAL A 259 8.17 -9.26 5.35
N HIS A 260 9.35 -8.69 5.62
CA HIS A 260 9.69 -7.38 5.09
C HIS A 260 9.74 -7.35 3.55
N TRP A 261 10.25 -8.40 2.92
CA TRP A 261 10.26 -8.56 1.47
C TRP A 261 8.85 -8.74 0.90
N PHE A 262 8.03 -9.60 1.50
CA PHE A 262 6.67 -9.90 1.04
C PHE A 262 5.77 -8.66 1.09
N TYR A 263 5.80 -7.94 2.21
CA TYR A 263 5.05 -6.69 2.38
C TYR A 263 5.71 -5.51 1.67
N GLY A 264 6.89 -5.73 1.08
CA GLY A 264 7.71 -4.71 0.47
C GLY A 264 7.82 -3.49 1.37
N GLY A 265 8.28 -3.67 2.61
CA GLY A 265 8.48 -2.59 3.59
C GLY A 265 7.22 -2.04 4.27
N LEU A 266 6.02 -2.33 3.79
CA LEU A 266 4.79 -1.83 4.41
C LEU A 266 4.49 -2.53 5.75
N ASN A 267 5.17 -3.64 6.07
CA ASN A 267 5.08 -4.24 7.38
C ASN A 267 5.56 -3.31 8.51
N THR A 268 6.31 -2.24 8.21
CA THR A 268 6.70 -1.21 9.19
C THR A 268 5.81 0.02 9.03
N GLN A 269 4.49 -0.15 9.20
CA GLN A 269 3.51 0.89 8.87
C GLN A 269 3.63 2.12 9.77
N ILE A 270 3.88 1.92 11.06
CA ILE A 270 4.07 3.03 12.01
C ILE A 270 5.19 3.93 11.50
N GLU A 271 6.32 3.34 11.12
CA GLU A 271 7.48 4.06 10.59
C GLU A 271 7.19 4.70 9.24
N HIS A 272 6.46 4.00 8.38
CA HIS A 272 6.03 4.52 7.08
C HIS A 272 5.13 5.75 7.22
N HIS A 273 4.25 5.77 8.20
CA HIS A 273 3.38 6.93 8.47
C HIS A 273 4.14 8.07 9.15
N LEU A 274 5.00 7.78 10.11
CA LEU A 274 5.83 8.80 10.75
C LEU A 274 6.85 9.41 9.76
N PHE A 275 7.41 8.59 8.87
CA PHE A 275 8.48 8.96 7.96
C PHE A 275 8.20 8.49 6.52
N PRO A 276 7.15 8.99 5.83
CA PRO A 276 6.77 8.52 4.49
C PRO A 276 7.88 8.71 3.45
N LYS A 277 8.77 9.67 3.72
CA LYS A 277 9.95 10.00 2.91
C LYS A 277 11.16 9.10 3.17
N ALA A 278 11.14 8.22 4.16
CA ALA A 278 12.21 7.26 4.40
C ALA A 278 12.14 6.16 3.34
N PRO A 279 13.22 5.88 2.59
CA PRO A 279 13.21 4.76 1.66
C PRO A 279 12.92 3.45 2.36
N ARG A 280 12.12 2.59 1.72
CA ARG A 280 11.77 1.27 2.28
C ARG A 280 12.96 0.44 2.73
N PHE A 281 14.09 0.56 2.04
CA PHE A 281 15.33 -0.11 2.39
C PHE A 281 15.90 0.26 3.77
N ASN A 282 15.51 1.42 4.29
CA ASN A 282 15.90 1.92 5.59
C ASN A 282 14.83 1.67 6.65
N LEU A 283 13.60 1.26 6.30
CA LEU A 283 12.49 1.22 7.24
C LEU A 283 12.69 0.25 8.41
N LEU A 284 13.41 -0.87 8.24
CA LEU A 284 13.78 -1.73 9.38
C LEU A 284 14.73 -1.03 10.37
N LYS A 285 15.63 -0.18 9.87
CA LYS A 285 16.52 0.62 10.71
C LYS A 285 15.74 1.72 11.43
N VAL A 286 14.83 2.39 10.70
CA VAL A 286 13.90 3.39 11.28
C VAL A 286 13.04 2.73 12.35
N GLN A 287 12.52 1.52 12.12
CA GLN A 287 11.72 0.77 13.08
C GLN A 287 12.49 0.49 14.36
N LYS A 288 13.75 0.05 14.24
CA LYS A 288 14.61 -0.17 15.40
C LYS A 288 14.72 1.11 16.25
N MET A 289 14.99 2.26 15.62
CA MET A 289 15.08 3.55 16.30
C MET A 289 13.74 3.99 16.92
N THR A 290 12.62 3.81 16.21
CA THR A 290 11.27 4.12 16.71
C THR A 290 10.93 3.28 17.94
N LYS A 291 11.26 1.98 17.94
CA LYS A 291 11.04 1.10 19.10
C LYS A 291 11.88 1.49 20.31
N GLU A 292 13.17 1.77 20.10
CA GLU A 292 14.07 2.22 21.17
C GLU A 292 13.60 3.55 21.77
N PHE A 293 13.16 4.47 20.91
CA PHE A 293 12.59 5.75 21.33
C PHE A 293 11.27 5.57 22.10
N ALA A 294 10.36 4.74 21.59
CA ALA A 294 9.09 4.44 22.25
C ALA A 294 9.32 3.81 23.63
N LYS A 295 10.28 2.88 23.74
CA LYS A 295 10.69 2.29 25.02
C LYS A 295 11.27 3.33 25.99
N LYS A 296 12.14 4.23 25.51
CA LYS A 296 12.77 5.28 26.34
C LYS A 296 11.73 6.21 26.97
N TYR A 297 10.69 6.57 26.22
CA TYR A 297 9.65 7.51 26.66
C TYR A 297 8.35 6.85 27.11
N ASN A 298 8.35 5.52 27.29
CA ASN A 298 7.19 4.74 27.70
C ASN A 298 5.95 4.94 26.79
N ILE A 299 6.19 5.07 25.48
CA ILE A 299 5.15 5.18 24.45
C ILE A 299 4.80 3.76 23.98
N PRO A 300 3.51 3.39 23.91
CA PRO A 300 3.10 2.10 23.34
C PRO A 300 3.51 1.98 21.89
N TYR A 301 4.09 0.84 21.53
CA TYR A 301 4.44 0.50 20.16
C TYR A 301 3.66 -0.75 19.76
N PHE A 302 2.71 -0.63 18.84
CA PHE A 302 1.90 -1.76 18.43
C PHE A 302 2.61 -2.62 17.37
N GLU A 303 3.17 -3.74 17.81
CA GLU A 303 3.74 -4.76 16.94
C GLU A 303 3.02 -6.10 17.07
N THR A 304 2.76 -6.77 15.94
CA THR A 304 2.12 -8.09 15.92
C THR A 304 2.69 -8.98 14.82
N THR A 305 2.24 -10.23 14.69
CA THR A 305 2.58 -11.09 13.54
C THR A 305 1.52 -10.95 12.44
N PRO A 306 1.84 -11.24 11.15
CA PRO A 306 0.84 -11.25 10.09
C PRO A 306 -0.41 -12.08 10.43
N MET A 307 -0.23 -13.28 10.97
CA MET A 307 -1.34 -14.15 11.39
C MET A 307 -2.22 -13.51 12.45
N MET A 308 -1.60 -12.85 13.44
CA MET A 308 -2.35 -12.19 14.49
C MET A 308 -3.05 -10.92 14.01
N ALA A 309 -2.46 -10.19 13.05
CA ALA A 309 -3.14 -9.07 12.39
C ALA A 309 -4.44 -9.51 11.70
N TYR A 310 -4.47 -10.66 11.02
CA TYR A 310 -5.71 -11.22 10.46
C TYR A 310 -6.76 -11.51 11.53
N ILE A 311 -6.35 -12.14 12.63
CA ILE A 311 -7.25 -12.45 13.74
C ILE A 311 -7.84 -11.16 14.31
N GLN A 312 -7.00 -10.14 14.50
CA GLN A 312 -7.42 -8.83 15.01
C GLN A 312 -8.38 -8.11 14.05
N ILE A 313 -8.11 -8.13 12.73
CA ILE A 313 -9.03 -7.61 11.70
C ILE A 313 -10.36 -8.37 11.75
N ASN A 314 -10.32 -9.69 11.83
CA ASN A 314 -11.52 -10.50 11.87
C ASN A 314 -12.34 -10.27 13.16
N ASN A 315 -11.69 -10.02 14.29
CA ASN A 315 -12.36 -9.66 15.55
C ASN A 315 -12.97 -8.25 15.47
N ALA A 316 -12.24 -7.27 14.95
CA ALA A 316 -12.76 -5.93 14.71
C ALA A 316 -14.00 -5.97 13.79
N LEU A 317 -13.95 -6.77 12.71
CA LEU A 317 -15.11 -7.01 11.85
C LEU A 317 -16.30 -7.61 12.58
N LYS A 318 -16.12 -8.36 13.68
CA LYS A 318 -17.25 -8.89 14.47
C LYS A 318 -17.84 -7.82 15.38
N GLU A 319 -16.98 -7.02 16.00
CA GLU A 319 -17.32 -5.99 16.97
C GLU A 319 -18.06 -4.80 16.36
N TYR A 320 -17.68 -4.37 15.15
CA TYR A 320 -18.33 -3.28 14.40
C TYR A 320 -19.60 -3.74 13.67
#